data_AF-A0A4U1C5A3-F1
#
_entry.id   AF-A0A4U1C5A3-F1
#
_cell.length_a   1.000
_cell.length_b   1.000
_cell.length_c   1.000
_cell.angle_alpha   90.00
_cell.angle_beta   90.00
_cell.angle_gamma   90.00
#
_symmetry.space_group_name_H-M   'P 1'
#
loop_
_entity.id
_entity.type
_entity.pdbx_description
1 polymer ?
#
loop_
_entity_poly.entity_id
_entity_poly.type
_entity_poly.pdbx_seq_one_letter_code
_entity_poly.pdbx_strand_id
1 'polypeptide(L)'
;MKRLAKLILLIIPLILCTSWGFFAHRRINQLAIFTLPTEMVTFYKTANKYIIEHAVDPDKRRYIDTLEAPRHYLDVENYEENIDSIPEKFNDALAKYGQKKLNESGIVPWQIQRTYYSLVKAFKTHDSLRILKYSADLGHYIGDAHVPLHTTHNHNGQLTNQHGIHAFWESRIPELFAGKYNFVVGKAVYIDDPLKAAWKIVKHSHSLLDSVLVFEATLNKSFPSDQKYSFSERNNVVLKQYSEAYSKAYQDKMNGMVEKQMRASILSIGSFWFSAWVDAGQPTLKNLIKTEIDPEEKKWMEKTEQKYKEGNIIGREN
;
A
#
# COMPACT_ATOMS: atom_id res chain seq x y z
N MET A 1 -7.99 16.69 55.63
CA MET A 1 -7.32 17.37 54.49
C MET A 1 -6.02 16.63 54.16
N LYS A 2 -5.68 16.54 52.86
CA LYS A 2 -4.45 15.99 52.24
C LYS A 2 -4.52 14.57 51.65
N ARG A 3 -5.14 14.56 50.46
CA ARG A 3 -4.65 14.02 49.17
C ARG A 3 -4.25 12.54 49.11
N LEU A 4 -5.21 11.70 48.69
CA LEU A 4 -4.94 10.48 47.92
C LEU A 4 -4.27 10.88 46.60
N ALA A 5 -3.00 10.49 46.42
CA ALA A 5 -2.36 10.49 45.12
C ALA A 5 -2.94 9.31 44.32
N LYS A 6 -3.92 9.60 43.45
CA LYS A 6 -4.29 8.66 42.39
C LYS A 6 -3.15 8.65 41.38
N LEU A 7 -2.37 7.58 41.37
CA LEU A 7 -1.52 7.23 40.24
C LEU A 7 -2.46 7.00 39.05
N ILE A 8 -2.62 8.00 38.18
CA ILE A 8 -3.22 7.81 36.87
C ILE A 8 -2.14 7.10 36.06
N LEU A 9 -2.20 5.77 36.06
CA LEU A 9 -1.52 4.97 35.06
C LEU A 9 -2.17 5.38 33.72
N LEU A 10 -1.46 6.20 32.94
CA LEU A 10 -1.79 6.47 31.56
C LEU A 10 -1.60 5.15 30.80
N ILE A 11 -2.58 4.26 30.88
CA ILE A 11 -2.82 3.29 29.83
C ILE A 11 -3.25 4.14 28.63
N ILE A 12 -2.29 4.38 27.74
CA ILE A 12 -2.55 4.82 26.39
C ILE A 12 -3.34 3.68 25.75
N PRO A 13 -4.63 3.83 25.43
CA PRO A 13 -5.22 2.92 24.47
C PRO A 13 -4.51 3.26 23.16
N LEU A 14 -3.69 2.33 22.66
CA LEU A 14 -3.09 2.40 21.33
C LEU A 14 -4.19 2.14 20.27
N ILE A 15 -5.27 2.91 20.33
CA ILE A 15 -6.37 2.87 19.39
C ILE A 15 -6.23 4.17 18.63
N LEU A 16 -5.60 4.10 17.45
CA LEU A 16 -5.83 4.97 16.28
C LEU A 16 -4.82 4.61 15.17
N CYS A 17 -4.77 3.34 14.76
CA CYS A 17 -4.30 2.99 13.41
C CYS A 17 -5.43 3.22 12.38
N THR A 18 -5.98 4.43 12.36
CA THR A 18 -6.55 4.99 11.12
C THR A 18 -5.39 5.61 10.36
N SER A 19 -4.42 4.78 9.97
CA SER A 19 -3.24 5.22 9.23
C SER A 19 -3.66 5.59 7.82
N TRP A 20 -3.10 6.67 7.29
CA TRP A 20 -3.53 7.26 6.03
C TRP A 20 -2.82 6.67 4.80
N GLY A 21 -2.00 5.63 4.95
CA GLY A 21 -1.77 4.69 3.85
C GLY A 21 -3.10 4.28 3.22
N PHE A 22 -4.15 4.16 4.05
CA PHE A 22 -5.51 3.90 3.60
C PHE A 22 -6.08 4.97 2.68
N PHE A 23 -5.79 6.26 2.92
CA PHE A 23 -6.25 7.33 2.04
C PHE A 23 -5.59 7.23 0.67
N ALA A 24 -4.26 7.04 0.62
CA ALA A 24 -3.54 6.92 -0.63
C ALA A 24 -4.03 5.70 -1.44
N HIS A 25 -4.13 4.51 -0.82
CA HIS A 25 -4.63 3.31 -1.50
C HIS A 25 -6.06 3.48 -2.02
N ARG A 26 -6.96 4.04 -1.21
CA ARG A 26 -8.33 4.39 -1.64
C ARG A 26 -8.32 5.30 -2.86
N ARG A 27 -7.50 6.35 -2.81
CA ARG A 27 -7.45 7.38 -3.84
C ARG A 27 -6.88 6.86 -5.15
N ILE A 28 -5.76 6.12 -5.12
CA ILE A 28 -5.15 5.59 -6.34
C ILE A 28 -6.03 4.51 -6.99
N ASN A 29 -6.69 3.65 -6.20
CA ASN A 29 -7.62 2.64 -6.71
C ASN A 29 -8.87 3.27 -7.32
N GLN A 30 -9.44 4.28 -6.65
CA GLN A 30 -10.56 5.06 -7.21
C GLN A 30 -10.19 5.66 -8.58
N LEU A 31 -9.02 6.29 -8.65
CA LEU A 31 -8.60 7.01 -9.85
C LEU A 31 -8.22 6.05 -10.99
N ALA A 32 -7.71 4.86 -10.68
CA ALA A 32 -7.38 3.83 -11.66
C ALA A 32 -8.60 3.41 -12.50
N ILE A 33 -9.81 3.45 -11.93
CA ILE A 33 -11.07 3.17 -12.65
C ILE A 33 -11.18 4.04 -13.92
N PHE A 34 -10.76 5.31 -13.85
CA PHE A 34 -10.91 6.26 -14.95
C PHE A 34 -9.84 6.14 -16.04
N THR A 35 -8.86 5.24 -15.87
CA THR A 35 -7.88 4.90 -16.90
C THR A 35 -8.37 3.79 -17.83
N LEU A 36 -9.42 3.05 -17.43
CA LEU A 36 -9.90 1.86 -18.10
C LEU A 36 -10.64 2.17 -19.42
N PRO A 37 -10.63 1.24 -20.38
CA PRO A 37 -11.42 1.37 -21.61
C PRO A 37 -12.93 1.30 -21.34
N THR A 38 -13.74 1.68 -22.33
CA THR A 38 -15.20 1.87 -22.19
C THR A 38 -15.91 0.58 -21.78
N GLU A 39 -15.41 -0.56 -22.26
CA GLU A 39 -15.88 -1.91 -22.03
C GLU A 39 -15.73 -2.32 -20.55
N MET A 40 -14.76 -1.74 -19.84
CA MET A 40 -14.48 -2.04 -18.44
C MET A 40 -14.99 -0.95 -17.48
N VAL A 41 -14.83 0.32 -17.84
CA VAL A 41 -15.04 1.45 -16.93
C VAL A 41 -16.46 1.48 -16.35
N THR A 42 -17.48 1.05 -17.09
CA THR A 42 -18.87 1.03 -16.62
C THR A 42 -19.08 0.07 -15.45
N PHE A 43 -18.49 -1.13 -15.53
CA PHE A 43 -18.53 -2.11 -14.45
C PHE A 43 -17.85 -1.57 -13.19
N TYR A 44 -16.62 -1.05 -13.33
CA TYR A 44 -15.86 -0.53 -12.21
C TYR A 44 -16.46 0.74 -11.60
N LYS A 45 -17.04 1.66 -12.40
CA LYS A 45 -17.74 2.84 -11.88
C LYS A 45 -18.95 2.46 -11.03
N THR A 46 -19.69 1.42 -11.44
CA THR A 46 -20.83 0.90 -10.66
C THR A 46 -20.36 0.31 -9.33
N ALA A 47 -19.20 -0.35 -9.33
CA ALA A 47 -18.57 -0.92 -8.15
C ALA A 47 -17.59 0.03 -7.41
N ASN A 48 -17.59 1.33 -7.73
CA ASN A 48 -16.59 2.28 -7.23
C ASN A 48 -16.48 2.28 -5.69
N LYS A 49 -17.63 2.22 -5.00
CA LYS A 49 -17.67 2.16 -3.53
C LYS A 49 -16.91 0.94 -2.99
N TYR A 50 -17.14 -0.23 -3.59
CA TYR A 50 -16.45 -1.47 -3.21
C TYR A 50 -14.94 -1.35 -3.40
N ILE A 51 -14.51 -0.90 -4.59
CA ILE A 51 -13.08 -0.75 -4.89
C ILE A 51 -12.39 0.17 -3.88
N ILE A 52 -13.03 1.29 -3.50
CA ILE A 52 -12.51 2.20 -2.49
C ILE A 52 -12.45 1.52 -1.12
N GLU A 53 -13.57 0.96 -0.65
CA GLU A 53 -13.65 0.41 0.71
C GLU A 53 -12.68 -0.75 0.94
N HIS A 54 -12.50 -1.61 -0.09
CA HIS A 54 -11.68 -2.81 -0.04
C HIS A 54 -10.22 -2.59 -0.49
N ALA A 55 -9.83 -1.39 -0.93
CA ALA A 55 -8.44 -1.06 -1.30
C ALA A 55 -7.44 -1.16 -0.13
N VAL A 56 -7.93 -1.35 1.10
CA VAL A 56 -7.14 -1.40 2.34
C VAL A 56 -7.30 -2.72 3.09
N ASP A 57 -8.06 -3.65 2.52
CA ASP A 57 -8.27 -4.96 3.12
C ASP A 57 -6.98 -5.75 3.31
N PRO A 58 -6.00 -5.73 2.39
CA PRO A 58 -4.70 -6.36 2.64
C PRO A 58 -4.05 -5.94 3.96
N ASP A 59 -4.02 -4.64 4.26
CA ASP A 59 -3.50 -4.17 5.55
C ASP A 59 -4.31 -4.70 6.75
N LYS A 60 -5.63 -4.80 6.62
CA LYS A 60 -6.48 -5.36 7.68
C LYS A 60 -6.23 -6.86 7.89
N ARG A 61 -5.84 -7.59 6.84
CA ARG A 61 -5.54 -9.03 6.93
C ARG A 61 -4.33 -9.32 7.82
N ARG A 62 -3.42 -8.36 8.02
CA ARG A 62 -2.28 -8.45 8.94
C ARG A 62 -2.68 -8.61 10.41
N TYR A 63 -3.95 -8.44 10.76
CA TYR A 63 -4.45 -8.66 12.12
C TYR A 63 -4.87 -10.12 12.37
N ILE A 64 -4.91 -10.96 11.32
CA ILE A 64 -5.32 -12.37 11.43
C ILE A 64 -4.49 -13.37 10.61
N ASP A 65 -3.79 -12.94 9.56
CA ASP A 65 -2.95 -13.78 8.70
C ASP A 65 -1.47 -13.43 8.91
N THR A 66 -0.73 -14.37 9.53
CA THR A 66 0.71 -14.25 9.77
C THR A 66 1.54 -14.15 8.49
N LEU A 67 0.98 -14.61 7.36
CA LEU A 67 1.62 -14.58 6.05
C LEU A 67 1.23 -13.36 5.22
N GLU A 68 0.37 -12.48 5.72
CA GLU A 68 -0.01 -11.26 5.00
C GLU A 68 1.10 -10.23 5.05
N ALA A 69 1.71 -9.97 6.21
CA ALA A 69 2.72 -8.92 6.38
C ALA A 69 3.82 -8.91 5.29
N PRO A 70 4.50 -10.03 4.95
CA PRO A 70 5.52 -10.02 3.88
C PRO A 70 4.98 -9.72 2.48
N ARG A 71 3.66 -9.74 2.25
CA ARG A 71 3.06 -9.46 0.93
C ARG A 71 3.15 -7.98 0.53
N HIS A 72 3.43 -7.09 1.48
CA HIS A 72 3.42 -5.64 1.29
C HIS A 72 4.78 -5.05 0.91
N TYR A 73 5.89 -5.76 1.16
CA TYR A 73 7.22 -5.17 0.98
C TYR A 73 8.21 -6.15 0.33
N LEU A 74 9.40 -5.65 0.02
CA LEU A 74 10.59 -6.42 -0.33
C LEU A 74 11.80 -5.71 0.27
N ASP A 75 12.33 -6.19 1.38
CA ASP A 75 13.52 -5.61 2.02
C ASP A 75 14.75 -6.06 1.23
N VAL A 76 15.18 -5.24 0.27
CA VAL A 76 16.24 -5.59 -0.70
C VAL A 76 17.51 -6.05 0.01
N GLU A 77 17.95 -5.30 1.01
CA GLU A 77 19.21 -5.53 1.72
C GLU A 77 19.18 -6.80 2.58
N ASN A 78 17.99 -7.34 2.85
CA ASN A 78 17.87 -8.64 3.48
C ASN A 78 18.14 -9.78 2.48
N TYR A 79 17.91 -9.57 1.18
CA TYR A 79 18.17 -10.57 0.14
C TYR A 79 19.59 -10.46 -0.43
N GLU A 80 19.96 -9.28 -0.92
CA GLU A 80 21.17 -9.01 -1.70
C GLU A 80 21.60 -7.56 -1.54
N GLU A 81 22.88 -7.26 -1.78
CA GLU A 81 23.37 -5.87 -1.80
C GLU A 81 22.82 -5.07 -2.98
N ASN A 82 22.58 -5.74 -4.11
CA ASN A 82 21.99 -5.15 -5.30
C ASN A 82 20.66 -5.84 -5.62
N ILE A 83 19.60 -5.04 -5.77
CA ILE A 83 18.26 -5.50 -6.15
C ILE A 83 18.26 -6.36 -7.43
N ASP A 84 19.16 -6.12 -8.37
CA ASP A 84 19.27 -6.90 -9.61
C ASP A 84 19.82 -8.32 -9.40
N SER A 85 20.42 -8.61 -8.25
CA SER A 85 20.89 -9.95 -7.87
C SER A 85 19.78 -10.84 -7.30
N ILE A 86 18.61 -10.28 -7.01
CA ILE A 86 17.47 -11.03 -6.49
C ILE A 86 16.78 -11.77 -7.67
N PRO A 87 16.61 -13.10 -7.60
CA PRO A 87 15.96 -13.84 -8.67
C PRO A 87 14.54 -13.35 -8.92
N GLU A 88 14.22 -12.96 -10.15
CA GLU A 88 12.90 -12.40 -10.43
C GLU A 88 11.79 -13.45 -10.34
N LYS A 89 12.06 -14.72 -10.67
CA LYS A 89 11.08 -15.81 -10.59
C LYS A 89 10.97 -16.33 -9.15
N PHE A 90 9.73 -16.53 -8.70
CA PHE A 90 9.45 -17.01 -7.33
C PHE A 90 10.13 -18.35 -7.03
N ASN A 91 10.08 -19.30 -7.96
CA ASN A 91 10.69 -20.63 -7.74
C ASN A 91 12.22 -20.55 -7.58
N ASP A 92 12.88 -19.65 -8.31
CA ASP A 92 14.32 -19.45 -8.22
C ASP A 92 14.67 -18.78 -6.88
N ALA A 93 13.87 -17.79 -6.47
CA ALA A 93 14.00 -17.13 -5.16
C ALA A 93 13.75 -18.12 -4.00
N LEU A 94 12.74 -18.99 -4.12
CA LEU A 94 12.43 -20.03 -3.15
C LEU A 94 13.56 -21.06 -3.06
N ALA A 95 14.12 -21.49 -4.19
CA ALA A 95 15.25 -22.42 -4.21
C ALA A 95 16.51 -21.80 -3.59
N LYS A 96 16.75 -20.51 -3.82
CA LYS A 96 17.93 -19.80 -3.32
C LYS A 96 17.83 -19.44 -1.83
N TYR A 97 16.69 -18.92 -1.39
CA TYR A 97 16.56 -18.32 -0.04
C TYR A 97 15.72 -19.16 0.93
N GLY A 98 14.89 -20.07 0.41
CA GLY A 98 13.94 -20.84 1.22
C GLY A 98 12.74 -20.02 1.72
N GLN A 99 11.68 -20.72 2.13
CA GLN A 99 10.41 -20.10 2.50
C GLN A 99 10.50 -19.17 3.71
N LYS A 100 11.36 -19.51 4.69
CA LYS A 100 11.54 -18.70 5.90
C LYS A 100 12.01 -17.29 5.57
N LYS A 101 13.06 -17.18 4.76
CA LYS A 101 13.63 -15.90 4.35
C LYS A 101 12.61 -15.07 3.55
N LEU A 102 11.87 -15.71 2.65
CA LEU A 102 10.79 -15.06 1.90
C LEU A 102 9.71 -14.46 2.83
N ASN A 103 9.30 -15.22 3.86
CA ASN A 103 8.30 -14.76 4.83
C ASN A 103 8.81 -13.63 5.76
N GLU A 104 10.13 -13.50 5.94
CA GLU A 104 10.75 -12.49 6.80
C GLU A 104 11.16 -11.23 6.03
N SER A 105 11.51 -11.36 4.75
CA SER A 105 12.13 -10.29 3.95
C SER A 105 11.19 -9.68 2.91
N GLY A 106 9.95 -10.16 2.83
CA GLY A 106 8.93 -9.61 1.95
C GLY A 106 8.94 -10.18 0.54
N ILE A 107 7.78 -10.17 -0.12
CA ILE A 107 7.52 -10.85 -1.40
C ILE A 107 6.65 -10.04 -2.38
N VAL A 108 6.55 -8.72 -2.24
CA VAL A 108 5.56 -7.92 -2.98
C VAL A 108 5.57 -8.10 -4.51
N PRO A 109 6.72 -8.23 -5.24
CA PRO A 109 6.68 -8.45 -6.70
C PRO A 109 5.98 -9.77 -7.08
N TRP A 110 6.26 -10.83 -6.33
CA TRP A 110 5.66 -12.14 -6.56
C TRP A 110 4.19 -12.18 -6.12
N GLN A 111 3.83 -11.43 -5.07
CA GLN A 111 2.43 -11.30 -4.66
C GLN A 111 1.58 -10.58 -5.73
N ILE A 112 2.13 -9.53 -6.37
CA ILE A 112 1.47 -8.83 -7.48
C ILE A 112 1.16 -9.84 -8.60
N GLN A 113 2.14 -10.65 -9.01
CA GLN A 113 1.94 -11.69 -10.05
C GLN A 113 0.86 -12.71 -9.64
N ARG A 114 0.89 -13.21 -8.41
CA ARG A 114 -0.10 -14.19 -7.91
C ARG A 114 -1.52 -13.62 -7.90
N THR A 115 -1.67 -12.37 -7.46
CA THR A 115 -2.96 -11.69 -7.42
C THR A 115 -3.45 -11.36 -8.83
N TYR A 116 -2.55 -10.98 -9.74
CA TYR A 116 -2.85 -10.79 -11.15
C TYR A 116 -3.47 -12.03 -11.80
N TYR A 117 -2.85 -13.21 -11.66
CA TYR A 117 -3.41 -14.43 -12.23
C TYR A 117 -4.72 -14.87 -11.56
N SER A 118 -4.92 -14.52 -10.28
CA SER A 118 -6.21 -14.71 -9.61
C SER A 118 -7.30 -13.83 -10.23
N LEU A 119 -6.96 -12.58 -10.57
CA LEU A 119 -7.86 -11.66 -11.29
C LEU A 119 -8.16 -12.16 -12.71
N VAL A 120 -7.16 -12.62 -13.46
CA VAL A 120 -7.35 -13.25 -14.78
C VAL A 120 -8.33 -14.41 -14.69
N LYS A 121 -8.16 -15.29 -13.70
CA LYS A 121 -9.07 -16.42 -13.47
C LYS A 121 -10.49 -15.95 -13.17
N ALA A 122 -10.65 -14.95 -12.31
CA ALA A 122 -11.95 -14.40 -11.95
C ALA A 122 -12.69 -13.81 -13.17
N PHE A 123 -11.96 -13.12 -14.06
CA PHE A 123 -12.51 -12.67 -15.34
C PHE A 123 -12.94 -13.85 -16.24
N LYS A 124 -12.09 -14.88 -16.39
CA LYS A 124 -12.43 -16.08 -17.20
C LYS A 124 -13.70 -16.77 -16.69
N THR A 125 -13.89 -16.83 -15.37
CA THR A 125 -15.07 -17.45 -14.75
C THR A 125 -16.25 -16.51 -14.60
N HIS A 126 -16.17 -15.27 -15.09
CA HIS A 126 -17.23 -14.26 -15.02
C HIS A 126 -17.75 -14.00 -13.58
N ASP A 127 -16.87 -14.15 -12.59
CA ASP A 127 -17.20 -14.04 -11.16
C ASP A 127 -17.04 -12.58 -10.71
N SER A 128 -18.15 -11.84 -10.70
CA SER A 128 -18.13 -10.39 -10.41
C SER A 128 -17.53 -10.04 -9.05
N LEU A 129 -17.79 -10.84 -8.00
CA LEU A 129 -17.27 -10.56 -6.66
C LEU A 129 -15.77 -10.79 -6.60
N ARG A 130 -15.28 -11.89 -7.18
CA ARG A 130 -13.84 -12.17 -7.22
C ARG A 130 -13.08 -11.19 -8.10
N ILE A 131 -13.68 -10.72 -9.21
CA ILE A 131 -13.08 -9.66 -10.02
C ILE A 131 -12.86 -8.42 -9.16
N LEU A 132 -13.87 -7.97 -8.41
CA LEU A 132 -13.75 -6.77 -7.57
C LEU A 132 -12.76 -6.97 -6.42
N LYS A 133 -12.82 -8.11 -5.73
CA LYS A 133 -11.90 -8.46 -4.64
C LYS A 133 -10.45 -8.45 -5.11
N TYR A 134 -10.13 -9.22 -6.15
CA TYR A 134 -8.75 -9.30 -6.64
C TYR A 134 -8.29 -8.00 -7.32
N SER A 135 -9.21 -7.19 -7.87
CA SER A 135 -8.85 -5.85 -8.36
C SER A 135 -8.39 -4.95 -7.22
N ALA A 136 -9.14 -4.89 -6.11
CA ALA A 136 -8.79 -4.09 -4.95
C ALA A 136 -7.50 -4.59 -4.27
N ASP A 137 -7.38 -5.91 -4.07
CA ASP A 137 -6.16 -6.54 -3.52
C ASP A 137 -4.93 -6.25 -4.39
N LEU A 138 -5.05 -6.43 -5.71
CA LEU A 138 -3.96 -6.17 -6.66
C LEU A 138 -3.57 -4.68 -6.66
N GLY A 139 -4.57 -3.79 -6.63
CA GLY A 139 -4.34 -2.36 -6.61
C GLY A 139 -3.63 -1.88 -5.35
N HIS A 140 -3.86 -2.54 -4.21
CA HIS A 140 -3.13 -2.29 -2.97
C HIS A 140 -1.65 -2.67 -3.09
N TYR A 141 -1.33 -3.93 -3.44
CA TYR A 141 0.06 -4.38 -3.54
C TYR A 141 0.87 -3.62 -4.61
N ILE A 142 0.21 -3.20 -5.70
CA ILE A 142 0.84 -2.29 -6.68
C ILE A 142 1.12 -0.93 -6.04
N GLY A 143 0.20 -0.39 -5.23
CA GLY A 143 0.41 0.84 -4.48
C GLY A 143 1.62 0.74 -3.54
N ASP A 144 1.71 -0.33 -2.75
CA ASP A 144 2.82 -0.62 -1.85
C ASP A 144 4.16 -0.67 -2.60
N ALA A 145 4.19 -1.36 -3.75
CA ALA A 145 5.40 -1.44 -4.57
C ALA A 145 5.88 -0.08 -5.09
N HIS A 146 5.02 0.94 -5.15
CA HIS A 146 5.39 2.33 -5.48
C HIS A 146 5.89 3.14 -4.27
N VAL A 147 5.92 2.58 -3.06
CA VAL A 147 6.44 3.24 -1.86
C VAL A 147 7.92 2.88 -1.70
N PRO A 148 8.88 3.83 -1.80
CA PRO A 148 10.30 3.52 -1.64
C PRO A 148 10.63 2.84 -0.30
N LEU A 149 9.93 3.23 0.78
CA LEU A 149 10.13 2.67 2.12
C LEU A 149 9.60 1.23 2.28
N HIS A 150 8.84 0.71 1.32
CA HIS A 150 8.46 -0.71 1.24
C HIS A 150 9.53 -1.57 0.53
N THR A 151 10.67 -0.97 0.18
CA THR A 151 11.77 -1.66 -0.52
C THR A 151 13.03 -1.83 0.34
N THR A 152 12.95 -1.55 1.64
CA THR A 152 14.11 -1.57 2.54
C THR A 152 13.75 -2.04 3.95
N HIS A 153 14.68 -2.73 4.60
CA HIS A 153 14.52 -3.03 6.02
C HIS A 153 14.55 -1.77 6.89
N ASN A 154 15.17 -0.65 6.46
CA ASN A 154 15.16 0.66 7.13
C ASN A 154 13.86 1.46 6.88
N HIS A 155 12.75 0.77 6.65
CA HIS A 155 11.46 1.34 6.25
C HIS A 155 10.91 2.47 7.10
N ASN A 156 11.16 2.46 8.41
CA ASN A 156 10.68 3.49 9.33
C ASN A 156 11.81 4.41 9.78
N GLY A 157 12.95 4.40 9.08
CA GLY A 157 14.12 5.21 9.43
C GLY A 157 14.81 4.75 10.71
N GLN A 158 14.51 3.56 11.21
CA GLN A 158 14.99 3.08 12.51
C GLN A 158 16.50 2.84 12.57
N LEU A 159 17.15 2.66 11.42
CA LEU A 159 18.61 2.48 11.30
C LEU A 159 19.34 3.79 11.00
N THR A 160 18.59 4.87 10.75
CA THR A 160 19.11 6.17 10.31
C THR A 160 18.66 7.32 11.21
N ASN A 161 17.99 6.99 12.33
CA ASN A 161 17.43 7.94 13.29
C ASN A 161 16.34 8.88 12.71
N GLN A 162 15.51 8.33 11.82
CA GLN A 162 14.41 9.01 11.15
C GLN A 162 13.06 8.35 11.49
N HIS A 163 12.93 7.83 12.72
CA HIS A 163 11.74 7.14 13.22
C HIS A 163 10.44 7.89 12.88
N GLY A 164 9.51 7.19 12.23
CA GLY A 164 8.23 7.74 11.78
C GLY A 164 8.24 8.27 10.35
N ILE A 165 9.35 8.15 9.60
CA ILE A 165 9.41 8.59 8.20
C ILE A 165 8.47 7.80 7.29
N HIS A 166 8.15 6.54 7.64
CA HIS A 166 7.19 5.71 6.90
C HIS A 166 5.82 6.38 6.85
N ALA A 167 5.20 6.56 8.03
CA ALA A 167 3.93 7.26 8.16
C ALA A 167 4.02 8.71 7.67
N PHE A 168 5.17 9.37 7.78
CA PHE A 168 5.34 10.70 7.22
C PHE A 168 5.16 10.72 5.69
N TRP A 169 5.86 9.83 4.98
CA TRP A 169 5.85 9.77 3.53
C TRP A 169 4.52 9.26 2.98
N GLU A 170 4.02 8.16 3.53
CA GLU A 170 2.86 7.42 3.01
C GLU A 170 1.52 8.00 3.46
N SER A 171 1.47 8.58 4.66
CA SER A 171 0.26 9.15 5.22
C SER A 171 0.29 10.67 5.12
N ARG A 172 1.16 11.33 5.91
CA ARG A 172 1.06 12.76 6.17
C ARG A 172 1.18 13.64 4.91
N ILE A 173 2.08 13.29 3.99
CA ILE A 173 2.26 14.07 2.75
C ILE A 173 1.02 13.97 1.83
N PRO A 174 0.54 12.78 1.43
CA PRO A 174 -0.69 12.66 0.64
C PRO A 174 -1.90 13.39 1.24
N GLU A 175 -2.10 13.31 2.55
CA GLU A 175 -3.22 13.96 3.23
C GLU A 175 -3.28 15.47 3.05
N LEU A 176 -2.13 16.11 3.24
CA LEU A 176 -2.02 17.55 3.20
C LEU A 176 -2.12 18.08 1.77
N PHE A 177 -1.64 17.31 0.79
CA PHE A 177 -1.31 17.86 -0.52
C PHE A 177 -1.99 17.19 -1.72
N ALA A 178 -2.56 15.97 -1.59
CA ALA A 178 -3.20 15.28 -2.71
C ALA A 178 -4.38 16.05 -3.33
N GLY A 179 -5.03 16.94 -2.58
CA GLY A 179 -6.05 17.84 -3.11
C GLY A 179 -5.53 18.85 -4.14
N LYS A 180 -4.20 19.06 -4.21
CA LYS A 180 -3.53 19.97 -5.15
C LYS A 180 -2.79 19.23 -6.27
N TYR A 181 -2.71 17.91 -6.21
CA TYR A 181 -2.01 17.10 -7.21
C TYR A 181 -2.82 17.00 -8.51
N ASN A 182 -2.09 16.89 -9.63
CA ASN A 182 -2.68 16.55 -10.91
C ASN A 182 -2.63 15.02 -11.09
N PHE A 183 -3.79 14.37 -11.11
CA PHE A 183 -3.89 12.92 -11.31
C PHE A 183 -4.29 12.49 -12.72
N VAL A 184 -4.14 13.36 -13.73
CA VAL A 184 -4.36 12.98 -15.14
C VAL A 184 -3.17 12.14 -15.62
N VAL A 185 -3.36 10.83 -15.75
CA VAL A 185 -2.30 9.87 -16.09
C VAL A 185 -2.47 9.18 -17.46
N GLY A 186 -3.58 9.42 -18.14
CA GLY A 186 -3.89 8.79 -19.43
C GLY A 186 -4.63 7.45 -19.29
N LYS A 187 -4.58 6.64 -20.35
CA LYS A 187 -5.29 5.37 -20.45
C LYS A 187 -4.40 4.21 -20.01
N ALA A 188 -5.03 3.17 -19.46
CA ALA A 188 -4.39 1.90 -19.16
C ALA A 188 -3.72 1.32 -20.41
N VAL A 189 -2.54 0.72 -20.23
CA VAL A 189 -1.77 0.06 -21.29
C VAL A 189 -1.64 -1.43 -21.00
N TYR A 190 -1.51 -2.24 -22.05
CA TYR A 190 -1.33 -3.68 -21.88
C TYR A 190 0.08 -3.98 -21.34
N ILE A 191 0.15 -4.93 -20.41
CA ILE A 191 1.35 -5.45 -19.78
C ILE A 191 1.47 -6.92 -20.19
N ASP A 192 2.53 -7.24 -20.93
CA ASP A 192 2.84 -8.57 -21.44
C ASP A 192 3.36 -9.52 -20.37
N ASP A 193 4.21 -9.00 -19.46
CA ASP A 193 4.77 -9.76 -18.35
C ASP A 193 4.48 -9.04 -17.01
N PRO A 194 3.47 -9.49 -16.24
CA PRO A 194 3.08 -8.86 -14.99
C PRO A 194 4.17 -8.95 -13.92
N LEU A 195 5.02 -9.98 -13.93
CA LEU A 195 6.10 -10.14 -12.96
C LEU A 195 7.24 -9.17 -13.27
N LYS A 196 7.64 -9.08 -14.54
CA LYS A 196 8.65 -8.12 -14.98
C LYS A 196 8.21 -6.68 -14.72
N ALA A 197 6.93 -6.37 -14.94
CA ALA A 197 6.37 -5.07 -14.60
C ALA A 197 6.41 -4.79 -13.09
N ALA A 198 6.09 -5.78 -12.25
CA ALA A 198 6.18 -5.66 -10.79
C ALA A 198 7.63 -5.41 -10.33
N TRP A 199 8.61 -6.13 -10.89
CA TRP A 199 10.03 -5.88 -10.61
C TRP A 199 10.49 -4.51 -11.06
N LYS A 200 10.07 -4.04 -12.23
CA LYS A 200 10.37 -2.69 -12.71
C LYS A 200 9.86 -1.63 -11.74
N ILE A 201 8.65 -1.80 -11.20
CA ILE A 201 8.09 -0.89 -10.19
C ILE A 201 8.95 -0.88 -8.93
N VAL A 202 9.25 -2.06 -8.35
CA VAL A 202 10.04 -2.15 -7.11
C VAL A 202 11.46 -1.61 -7.29
N LYS A 203 12.13 -1.92 -8.41
CA LYS A 203 13.47 -1.37 -8.74
C LYS A 203 13.43 0.15 -8.86
N HIS A 204 12.39 0.69 -9.51
CA HIS A 204 12.22 2.14 -9.58
C HIS A 204 12.01 2.76 -8.20
N SER A 205 11.10 2.22 -7.38
CA SER A 205 10.86 2.71 -6.03
C SER A 205 12.10 2.65 -5.14
N HIS A 206 12.87 1.56 -5.22
CA HIS A 206 14.11 1.41 -4.47
C HIS A 206 15.15 2.45 -4.89
N SER A 207 15.26 2.78 -6.18
CA SER A 207 16.16 3.85 -6.66
C SER A 207 15.84 5.24 -6.10
N LEU A 208 14.65 5.44 -5.52
CA LEU A 208 14.24 6.70 -4.91
C LEU A 208 14.51 6.74 -3.39
N LEU A 209 14.89 5.61 -2.78
CA LEU A 209 15.04 5.47 -1.33
C LEU A 209 16.05 6.46 -0.75
N ASP A 210 17.20 6.63 -1.40
CA ASP A 210 18.23 7.57 -0.97
C ASP A 210 17.69 9.00 -0.89
N SER A 211 16.90 9.43 -1.88
CA SER A 211 16.28 10.76 -1.86
C SER A 211 15.32 10.90 -0.69
N VAL A 212 14.51 9.86 -0.41
CA VAL A 212 13.56 9.85 0.71
C VAL A 212 14.29 10.08 2.04
N LEU A 213 15.36 9.31 2.30
CA LEU A 213 16.10 9.35 3.56
C LEU A 213 17.00 10.59 3.66
N VAL A 214 17.84 10.86 2.64
CA VAL A 214 18.83 11.94 2.66
C VAL A 214 18.16 13.31 2.75
N PHE A 215 17.06 13.55 2.03
CA PHE A 215 16.39 14.85 2.07
C PHE A 215 15.67 15.11 3.39
N GLU A 216 15.10 14.09 4.04
CA GLU A 216 14.52 14.25 5.37
C GLU A 216 15.64 14.52 6.38
N ALA A 217 16.73 13.75 6.35
CA ALA A 217 17.87 13.96 7.25
C ALA A 217 18.49 15.36 7.09
N THR A 218 18.63 15.83 5.85
CA THR A 218 19.17 17.17 5.55
C THR A 218 18.22 18.28 6.00
N LEU A 219 16.91 18.11 5.78
CA LEU A 219 15.90 19.04 6.27
C LEU A 219 15.90 19.08 7.79
N ASN A 220 15.92 17.92 8.45
CA ASN A 220 15.91 17.79 9.90
C ASN A 220 17.06 18.53 10.59
N LYS A 221 18.24 18.60 9.95
CA LYS A 221 19.41 19.33 10.47
C LYS A 221 19.27 20.85 10.42
N SER A 222 18.45 21.36 9.51
CA SER A 222 18.34 22.81 9.23
C SER A 222 17.00 23.42 9.65
N PHE A 223 15.96 22.60 9.82
CA PHE A 223 14.64 23.06 10.21
C PHE A 223 14.55 23.36 11.71
N PRO A 224 13.90 24.46 12.14
CA PRO A 224 13.72 24.76 13.55
C PRO A 224 13.03 23.60 14.30
N SER A 225 13.68 23.08 15.34
CA SER A 225 13.24 21.85 16.03
C SER A 225 11.90 22.02 16.74
N ASP A 226 11.59 23.23 17.19
CA ASP A 226 10.32 23.66 17.78
C ASP A 226 9.17 23.72 16.76
N GLN A 227 9.48 23.78 15.46
CA GLN A 227 8.49 23.84 14.37
C GLN A 227 8.34 22.52 13.60
N LYS A 228 9.17 21.51 13.88
CA LYS A 228 9.15 20.22 13.18
C LYS A 228 7.83 19.48 13.35
N TYR A 229 7.27 19.52 14.55
CA TYR A 229 6.07 18.77 14.91
C TYR A 229 4.89 19.70 15.19
N SER A 230 3.69 19.16 14.97
CA SER A 230 2.42 19.74 15.38
C SER A 230 1.64 18.70 16.17
N PHE A 231 0.72 19.18 17.00
CA PHE A 231 -0.19 18.34 17.77
C PHE A 231 -1.60 18.61 17.29
N SER A 232 -2.34 17.55 16.97
CA SER A 232 -3.76 17.64 16.65
C SER A 232 -4.55 16.64 17.47
N GLU A 233 -5.71 17.06 17.97
CA GLU A 233 -6.65 16.18 18.64
C GLU A 233 -7.57 15.52 17.61
N ARG A 234 -7.65 14.19 17.64
CA ARG A 234 -8.59 13.41 16.84
C ARG A 234 -9.21 12.34 17.73
N ASN A 235 -10.54 12.30 17.81
CA ASN A 235 -11.28 11.36 18.66
C ASN A 235 -10.76 11.32 20.12
N ASN A 236 -10.52 12.50 20.72
CA ASN A 236 -9.98 12.66 22.07
C ASN A 236 -8.55 12.12 22.30
N VAL A 237 -7.79 11.89 21.22
CA VAL A 237 -6.37 11.50 21.27
C VAL A 237 -5.53 12.62 20.66
N VAL A 238 -4.54 13.10 21.40
CA VAL A 238 -3.55 14.06 20.90
C VAL A 238 -2.46 13.30 20.15
N LEU A 239 -2.36 13.54 18.84
CA LEU A 239 -1.36 12.91 17.98
C LEU A 239 -0.22 13.89 17.70
N LYS A 240 1.01 13.47 17.99
CA LYS A 240 2.23 14.17 17.53
C LYS A 240 2.50 13.76 16.08
N GLN A 241 2.56 14.74 15.18
CA GLN A 241 2.78 14.50 13.76
C GLN A 241 3.69 15.57 13.16
N TYR A 242 4.29 15.30 12.00
CA TYR A 242 5.06 16.30 11.27
C TYR A 242 4.17 17.51 10.94
N SER A 243 4.68 18.72 11.20
CA SER A 243 3.96 19.96 10.94
C SER A 243 3.70 20.15 9.45
N GLU A 244 2.69 20.94 9.09
CA GLU A 244 2.43 21.25 7.67
C GLU A 244 3.63 21.97 7.04
N ALA A 245 4.30 22.86 7.78
CA ALA A 245 5.48 23.57 7.31
C ALA A 245 6.66 22.62 7.01
N TYR A 246 6.94 21.66 7.91
CA TYR A 246 7.98 20.64 7.67
C TYR A 246 7.61 19.74 6.49
N SER A 247 6.34 19.30 6.45
CA SER A 247 5.77 18.49 5.37
C SER A 247 5.93 19.16 4.00
N LYS A 248 5.62 20.47 3.93
CA LYS A 248 5.75 21.27 2.71
C LYS A 248 7.21 21.40 2.29
N ALA A 249 8.10 21.74 3.21
CA ALA A 249 9.53 21.88 2.93
C ALA A 249 10.17 20.56 2.45
N TYR A 250 9.76 19.44 3.04
CA TYR A 250 10.20 18.11 2.62
C TYR A 250 9.72 17.77 1.20
N GLN A 251 8.42 17.91 0.96
CA GLN A 251 7.83 17.66 -0.36
C GLN A 251 8.46 18.52 -1.46
N ASP A 252 8.75 19.80 -1.17
CA ASP A 252 9.39 20.72 -2.11
C ASP A 252 10.80 20.22 -2.47
N LYS A 253 11.59 19.79 -1.47
CA LYS A 253 12.91 19.17 -1.69
C LYS A 253 12.81 17.89 -2.51
N MET A 254 11.76 17.10 -2.31
CA MET A 254 11.47 15.87 -3.05
C MET A 254 10.94 16.12 -4.47
N ASN A 255 10.78 17.38 -4.89
CA ASN A 255 10.36 17.79 -6.24
C ASN A 255 9.13 17.00 -6.74
N GLY A 256 8.08 16.93 -5.91
CA GLY A 256 6.82 16.26 -6.24
C GLY A 256 6.91 14.73 -6.33
N MET A 257 7.90 14.08 -5.71
CA MET A 257 8.06 12.62 -5.78
C MET A 257 6.79 11.86 -5.37
N VAL A 258 6.13 12.26 -4.27
CA VAL A 258 4.91 11.57 -3.80
C VAL A 258 3.80 11.65 -4.84
N GLU A 259 3.58 12.81 -5.46
CA GLU A 259 2.64 12.95 -6.57
C GLU A 259 3.02 12.05 -7.75
N LYS A 260 4.30 12.02 -8.14
CA LYS A 260 4.79 11.16 -9.23
C LYS A 260 4.56 9.67 -8.95
N GLN A 261 4.84 9.21 -7.73
CA GLN A 261 4.60 7.82 -7.34
C GLN A 261 3.10 7.51 -7.34
N MET A 262 2.24 8.37 -6.77
CA MET A 262 0.78 8.17 -6.82
C MET A 262 0.26 8.12 -8.25
N ARG A 263 0.74 8.99 -9.14
CA ARG A 263 0.39 8.98 -10.58
C ARG A 263 0.83 7.68 -11.25
N ALA A 264 2.06 7.22 -10.99
CA ALA A 264 2.56 5.96 -11.50
C ALA A 264 1.74 4.76 -10.98
N SER A 265 1.31 4.78 -9.71
CA SER A 265 0.42 3.76 -9.16
C SER A 265 -0.93 3.75 -9.86
N ILE A 266 -1.58 4.91 -10.05
CA ILE A 266 -2.90 4.99 -10.72
C ILE A 266 -2.84 4.36 -12.12
N LEU A 267 -1.83 4.72 -12.91
CA LEU A 267 -1.66 4.19 -14.26
C LEU A 267 -1.34 2.69 -14.24
N SER A 268 -0.45 2.26 -13.34
CA SER A 268 -0.06 0.86 -13.22
C SER A 268 -1.25 0.00 -12.81
N ILE A 269 -2.00 0.37 -11.77
CA ILE A 269 -3.19 -0.35 -11.30
C ILE A 269 -4.18 -0.54 -12.45
N GLY A 270 -4.52 0.53 -13.17
CA GLY A 270 -5.39 0.46 -14.34
C GLY A 270 -4.87 -0.44 -15.44
N SER A 271 -3.56 -0.39 -15.71
CA SER A 271 -2.87 -1.21 -16.70
C SER A 271 -2.86 -2.70 -16.32
N PHE A 272 -2.64 -3.04 -15.05
CA PHE A 272 -2.73 -4.41 -14.57
C PHE A 272 -4.16 -4.95 -14.61
N TRP A 273 -5.17 -4.16 -14.22
CA TRP A 273 -6.58 -4.57 -14.36
C TRP A 273 -6.97 -4.79 -15.81
N PHE A 274 -6.60 -3.86 -16.69
CA PHE A 274 -6.84 -3.96 -18.13
C PHE A 274 -6.17 -5.19 -18.73
N SER A 275 -4.90 -5.43 -18.40
CA SER A 275 -4.15 -6.58 -18.91
C SER A 275 -4.75 -7.89 -18.43
N ALA A 276 -5.18 -7.97 -17.16
CA ALA A 276 -5.83 -9.16 -16.64
C ALA A 276 -7.15 -9.48 -17.35
N TRP A 277 -7.90 -8.45 -17.75
CA TRP A 277 -9.11 -8.59 -18.56
C TRP A 277 -8.80 -9.02 -20.00
N VAL A 278 -7.75 -8.48 -20.62
CA VAL A 278 -7.29 -8.89 -21.94
C VAL A 278 -6.84 -10.36 -21.93
N ASP A 279 -6.01 -10.76 -20.97
CA ASP A 279 -5.52 -12.14 -20.81
C ASP A 279 -6.62 -13.15 -20.47
N ALA A 280 -7.76 -12.66 -19.98
CA ALA A 280 -8.96 -13.46 -19.78
C ALA A 280 -9.79 -13.67 -21.05
N GLY A 281 -9.38 -13.11 -22.19
CA GLY A 281 -10.11 -13.16 -23.44
C GLY A 281 -11.15 -12.05 -23.58
N GLN A 282 -10.97 -10.93 -22.87
CA GLN A 282 -11.85 -9.76 -22.92
C GLN A 282 -13.34 -10.07 -22.69
N PRO A 283 -13.70 -10.81 -21.62
CA PRO A 283 -15.08 -11.20 -21.36
C PRO A 283 -15.98 -9.98 -21.21
N THR A 284 -17.24 -10.10 -21.65
CA THR A 284 -18.21 -9.01 -21.50
C THR A 284 -18.53 -8.80 -20.02
N LEU A 285 -18.32 -7.58 -19.51
CA LEU A 285 -18.59 -7.23 -18.10
C LEU A 285 -20.04 -6.80 -17.85
N LYS A 286 -21.00 -7.42 -18.56
CA LYS A 286 -22.44 -7.23 -18.38
C LYS A 286 -23.05 -8.55 -17.94
N ASN A 287 -24.10 -8.50 -17.11
CA ASN A 287 -24.80 -9.68 -16.62
C ASN A 287 -23.86 -10.73 -15.99
N LEU A 288 -22.81 -10.26 -15.32
CA LEU A 288 -21.85 -11.13 -14.65
C LEU A 288 -22.54 -11.92 -13.53
N ILE A 289 -22.02 -13.11 -13.28
CA ILE A 289 -22.54 -13.97 -12.23
C ILE A 289 -22.07 -13.42 -10.90
N LYS A 290 -22.99 -13.27 -9.96
CA LYS A 290 -22.67 -13.05 -8.55
C LYS A 290 -22.62 -14.42 -7.89
N THR A 291 -21.44 -15.02 -7.84
CA THR A 291 -21.23 -16.21 -7.04
C THR A 291 -21.49 -15.85 -5.58
N GLU A 292 -22.23 -16.68 -4.83
CA GLU A 292 -22.34 -16.46 -3.39
C GLU A 292 -20.95 -16.53 -2.75
N ILE A 293 -20.70 -15.61 -1.81
CA ILE A 293 -19.47 -15.65 -1.02
C ILE A 293 -19.53 -16.91 -0.17
N ASP A 294 -18.46 -17.69 -0.21
CA ASP A 294 -18.34 -18.89 0.61
C ASP A 294 -18.55 -18.55 2.10
N PRO A 295 -19.36 -19.31 2.86
CA PRO A 295 -19.62 -19.01 4.26
C PRO A 295 -18.36 -18.89 5.13
N GLU A 296 -17.30 -19.65 4.84
CA GLU A 296 -16.04 -19.56 5.57
C GLU A 296 -15.27 -18.29 5.18
N GLU A 297 -15.27 -17.90 3.90
CA GLU A 297 -14.72 -16.61 3.46
C GLU A 297 -15.45 -15.43 4.14
N LYS A 298 -16.78 -15.49 4.24
CA LYS A 298 -17.56 -14.45 4.93
C LYS A 298 -17.21 -14.35 6.42
N LYS A 299 -17.17 -15.48 7.14
CA LYS A 299 -16.76 -15.51 8.55
C LYS A 299 -15.35 -14.97 8.73
N TRP A 300 -14.46 -15.28 7.79
CA TRP A 300 -13.08 -14.83 7.83
C TRP A 300 -12.97 -13.30 7.63
N MET A 301 -13.76 -12.72 6.73
CA MET A 301 -13.86 -11.26 6.55
C MET A 301 -14.39 -10.57 7.81
N GLU A 302 -15.45 -11.11 8.42
CA GLU A 302 -16.03 -10.57 9.67
C GLU A 302 -15.02 -10.61 10.82
N LYS A 303 -14.29 -11.72 10.96
CA LYS A 303 -13.20 -11.87 11.94
C LYS A 303 -12.05 -10.89 11.68
N THR A 304 -11.69 -10.67 10.41
CA THR A 304 -10.67 -9.69 10.02
C THR A 304 -11.04 -8.29 10.52
N GLU A 305 -12.27 -7.86 10.23
CA GLU A 305 -12.76 -6.53 10.60
C GLU A 305 -12.85 -6.38 12.13
N GLN A 306 -13.26 -7.43 12.85
CA GLN A 306 -13.24 -7.43 14.31
C GLN A 306 -11.81 -7.27 14.85
N LYS A 307 -10.86 -8.08 14.37
CA LYS A 307 -9.47 -8.06 14.84
C LYS A 307 -8.74 -6.77 14.50
N TYR A 308 -9.04 -6.19 13.34
CA TYR A 308 -8.60 -4.86 12.97
C TYR A 308 -9.06 -3.80 13.99
N LYS A 309 -10.33 -3.84 14.41
CA LYS A 309 -10.87 -2.93 15.43
C LYS A 309 -10.26 -3.11 16.82
N GLU A 310 -9.80 -4.31 17.15
CA GLU A 310 -9.09 -4.60 18.41
C GLU A 310 -7.67 -4.03 18.44
N GLY A 311 -7.05 -3.77 17.29
CA GLY A 311 -5.79 -3.02 17.18
C GLY A 311 -4.50 -3.84 17.33
N ASN A 312 -4.57 -5.15 17.57
CA ASN A 312 -3.38 -6.00 17.74
C ASN A 312 -2.89 -6.55 16.39
N ILE A 313 -1.90 -5.89 15.79
CA ILE A 313 -1.33 -6.30 14.50
C ILE A 313 -0.38 -7.50 14.66
N ILE A 314 -0.33 -8.36 13.63
CA ILE A 314 0.60 -9.50 13.55
C ILE A 314 1.70 -9.15 12.55
N GLY A 315 2.95 -9.32 12.97
CA GLY A 315 4.13 -9.05 12.13
C GLY A 315 4.63 -7.62 12.26
N ARG A 316 5.23 -7.11 11.18
CA ARG A 316 5.84 -5.78 11.12
C ARG A 316 4.78 -4.69 11.29
N GLU A 317 5.07 -3.63 12.04
CA GLU A 317 4.26 -2.41 12.11
C GLU A 317 4.61 -1.47 10.94
N ASN A 318 3.68 -0.57 10.57
CA ASN A 318 3.94 0.48 9.57
C ASN A 318 4.64 1.68 10.20
#